data_AF-A0A928ARD2-F1
#
_entry.id   AF-A0A928ARD2-F1
#
_cell.length_a   1.000
_cell.length_b   1.000
_cell.length_c   1.000
_cell.angle_alpha   90.00
_cell.angle_beta   90.00
_cell.angle_gamma   90.00
#
_symmetry.space_group_name_H-M   'P 1'
#
loop_
_entity.id
_entity.type
_entity.pdbx_description
1 polymer ?
#
loop_
_entity_poly.entity_id
_entity_poly.type
_entity_poly.pdbx_seq_one_letter_code
_entity_poly.pdbx_strand_id
1 'polypeptide(L)'
;MEIKMKSEKFKKQLARVFDNDLRTKQWENYVDYTIIGLIVISTMSVFISTFNISPQCERVLQIIDIVTVITFTIEVSLRIWAADELDPKYKGFWGRVRYCCSFYGLIDIISTYTFYVSLYLPLPYAILKSLRVLRLLRVFRYMHSFRLLKKALSSKSREMFISLQFLVIVTLMLSFVLYFYEHAAQPEVYDNGIKSTLWAFTRYLGDIGNLIASNPPITTVGKIIACVIGILGIALFAVPAGLVGAGFSEAMEEEKLDQKIKSNIRSIVHAFKFEKDQQHSQLFIVPRYKEINTIISRKFIAYDDIIEAVKKSECLHLYDMANAMNSADKPESKIVIINYKKNRPYGCCIDRGSKVTILSTSGYTEPITGWFAYHIAKLGGFNFVAKEIETDVDNPTSYYNISDNANCPNLQLFLDDIRQFTSRPDSWVIPILGAIGPKSRPTQFHFCYNSKKGDSSYDDPASLVKDYTAFDAMYKTVTSDLLDKFGYHSDKNEWYAINKNNVAAFVGAKNAFTLRVECFVWMYDNRFMAVIKSLAENLHSTLEPERELITPPEMIKRPEGKDFGMQDYVD
;
A
#
# COMPACT_ATOMS: atom_id res chain seq x y z
N MET A 1 -24.45 -18.56 -1.79
CA MET A 1 -23.05 -18.18 -1.49
C MET A 1 -22.24 -17.95 -2.77
N GLU A 2 -22.31 -18.85 -3.75
CA GLU A 2 -21.57 -18.76 -5.01
C GLU A 2 -21.92 -17.55 -5.90
N ILE A 3 -23.21 -17.18 -5.99
CA ILE A 3 -23.67 -15.98 -6.72
C ILE A 3 -23.11 -14.69 -6.09
N LYS A 4 -23.07 -14.64 -4.75
CA LYS A 4 -22.52 -13.51 -4.00
C LYS A 4 -21.01 -13.38 -4.23
N MET A 5 -20.28 -14.51 -4.22
CA MET A 5 -18.85 -14.53 -4.58
C MET A 5 -18.58 -14.11 -6.03
N LYS A 6 -19.40 -14.56 -6.99
CA LYS A 6 -19.27 -14.14 -8.40
C LYS A 6 -19.56 -12.66 -8.58
N SER A 7 -20.57 -12.12 -7.88
CA SER A 7 -20.91 -10.70 -7.88
C SER A 7 -19.79 -9.83 -7.29
N GLU A 8 -19.22 -10.20 -6.15
CA GLU A 8 -18.10 -9.48 -5.52
C GLU A 8 -16.85 -9.52 -6.41
N LYS A 9 -16.56 -10.66 -7.05
CA LYS A 9 -15.43 -10.78 -7.98
C LYS A 9 -15.62 -9.93 -9.23
N PHE A 10 -16.83 -9.91 -9.79
CA PHE A 10 -17.18 -9.07 -10.94
C PHE A 10 -17.09 -7.58 -10.59
N LYS A 11 -17.61 -7.19 -9.43
CA LYS A 11 -17.55 -5.81 -8.93
C LYS A 11 -16.12 -5.32 -8.74
N LYS A 12 -15.23 -6.18 -8.20
CA LYS A 12 -13.79 -5.88 -8.09
C LYS A 12 -13.10 -5.74 -9.44
N GLN A 13 -13.47 -6.56 -10.43
CA GLN A 13 -12.97 -6.41 -11.79
C GLN A 13 -13.45 -5.11 -12.42
N LEU A 14 -14.74 -4.79 -12.27
CA LEU A 14 -15.35 -3.56 -12.76
C LEU A 14 -14.72 -2.31 -12.12
N ALA A 15 -14.44 -2.35 -10.82
CA ALA A 15 -13.76 -1.28 -10.11
C ALA A 15 -12.36 -1.02 -10.69
N ARG A 16 -11.63 -2.06 -11.12
CA ARG A 16 -10.35 -1.90 -11.80
C ARG A 16 -10.49 -1.25 -13.18
N VAL A 17 -11.52 -1.63 -13.96
CA VAL A 17 -11.81 -0.99 -15.25
C VAL A 17 -12.10 0.51 -15.09
N PHE A 18 -12.72 0.92 -13.99
CA PHE A 18 -13.02 2.33 -13.71
C PHE A 18 -11.96 3.05 -12.87
N ASP A 19 -10.86 2.37 -12.52
CA ASP A 19 -9.73 3.03 -11.89
C ASP A 19 -9.00 3.85 -12.95
N ASN A 20 -9.01 5.17 -12.80
CA ASN A 20 -8.63 6.10 -13.88
C ASN A 20 -7.10 6.15 -14.08
N ASP A 21 -6.34 5.16 -13.60
CA ASP A 21 -4.91 5.05 -13.85
C ASP A 21 -4.67 4.33 -15.17
N LEU A 22 -4.51 5.11 -16.25
CA LEU A 22 -4.24 4.65 -17.64
C LEU A 22 -2.97 3.79 -17.80
N ARG A 23 -2.29 3.46 -16.70
CA ARG A 23 -1.10 2.60 -16.63
C ARG A 23 -1.42 1.14 -16.30
N THR A 24 -2.63 0.79 -15.87
CA THR A 24 -3.05 -0.61 -15.72
C THR A 24 -3.58 -1.19 -17.05
N LYS A 25 -3.78 -2.51 -17.10
CA LYS A 25 -3.80 -3.38 -18.30
C LYS A 25 -4.39 -2.80 -19.60
N GLN A 26 -3.81 -3.23 -20.73
CA GLN A 26 -4.21 -2.86 -22.11
C GLN A 26 -5.72 -2.83 -22.37
N TRP A 27 -6.52 -3.73 -21.78
CA TRP A 27 -7.97 -3.79 -21.98
C TRP A 27 -8.78 -2.70 -21.27
N GLU A 28 -8.35 -2.25 -20.08
CA GLU A 28 -9.03 -1.22 -19.27
C GLU A 28 -8.96 0.13 -19.99
N ASN A 29 -7.82 0.42 -20.62
CA ASN A 29 -7.61 1.63 -21.41
C ASN A 29 -8.56 1.77 -22.61
N TYR A 30 -9.02 0.67 -23.24
CA TYR A 30 -9.96 0.77 -24.38
C TYR A 30 -11.32 1.31 -23.96
N VAL A 31 -11.79 1.00 -22.75
CA VAL A 31 -13.08 1.51 -22.24
C VAL A 31 -12.98 3.02 -22.06
N ASP A 32 -11.91 3.51 -21.44
CA ASP A 32 -11.66 4.94 -21.26
C ASP A 32 -11.52 5.68 -22.60
N TYR A 33 -10.74 5.16 -23.55
CA TYR A 33 -10.66 5.76 -24.90
C TYR A 33 -12.00 5.77 -25.63
N THR A 34 -12.82 4.73 -25.47
CA THR A 34 -14.17 4.67 -26.05
C THR A 34 -15.08 5.74 -25.45
N ILE A 35 -15.05 5.91 -24.13
CA ILE A 35 -15.84 6.94 -23.44
C ILE A 35 -15.39 8.34 -23.86
N ILE A 36 -14.08 8.60 -23.93
CA ILE A 36 -13.55 9.87 -24.43
C ILE A 36 -14.02 10.13 -25.86
N GLY A 37 -13.93 9.13 -26.74
CA GLY A 37 -14.42 9.21 -28.12
C GLY A 37 -15.91 9.58 -28.18
N LEU A 38 -16.73 8.92 -27.36
CA LEU A 38 -18.16 9.23 -27.25
C LEU A 38 -18.44 10.64 -26.71
N ILE A 39 -17.62 11.16 -25.78
CA ILE A 39 -17.75 12.53 -25.28
C ILE A 39 -17.45 13.54 -26.40
N VAL A 40 -16.39 13.31 -27.18
CA VAL A 40 -16.03 14.16 -28.32
C VAL A 40 -17.13 14.14 -29.37
N ILE A 41 -17.62 12.95 -29.75
CA ILE A 41 -18.72 12.78 -30.72
C ILE A 41 -20.00 13.48 -30.22
N SER A 42 -20.36 13.29 -28.96
CA SER A 42 -21.54 13.93 -28.34
C SER A 42 -21.42 15.45 -28.37
N THR A 43 -20.23 15.99 -28.07
CA THR A 43 -19.98 17.43 -28.11
C THR A 43 -20.03 17.98 -29.54
N MET A 44 -19.38 17.30 -30.49
CA MET A 44 -19.42 17.69 -31.90
C MET A 44 -20.86 17.67 -32.44
N SER A 45 -21.68 16.70 -32.01
CA SER A 45 -23.11 16.65 -32.34
C SER A 45 -23.85 17.90 -31.85
N VAL A 46 -23.63 18.32 -30.60
CA VAL A 46 -24.20 19.56 -30.04
C VAL A 46 -23.74 20.77 -30.84
N PHE A 47 -22.45 20.85 -31.18
CA PHE A 47 -21.89 21.95 -31.98
C PHE A 47 -22.51 22.02 -33.38
N ILE A 48 -22.59 20.89 -34.09
CA ILE A 48 -23.18 20.82 -35.45
C ILE A 48 -24.67 21.19 -35.41
N SER A 49 -25.39 20.84 -34.35
CA SER A 49 -26.80 21.20 -34.18
C SER A 49 -27.07 22.70 -34.02
N THR A 50 -26.03 23.54 -33.96
CA THR A 50 -26.18 25.02 -33.95
C THR A 50 -26.34 25.61 -35.35
N PHE A 51 -25.98 24.86 -36.39
CA PHE A 51 -26.15 25.26 -37.79
C PHE A 51 -27.53 24.88 -38.32
N ASN A 52 -27.96 25.55 -39.38
CA ASN A 52 -29.15 25.16 -40.14
C ASN A 52 -28.83 23.91 -40.98
N ILE A 53 -29.13 22.74 -40.42
CA ILE A 53 -28.85 21.42 -41.03
C ILE A 53 -30.11 20.80 -41.66
N SER A 54 -29.93 19.82 -42.54
CA SER A 54 -31.04 19.11 -43.16
C SER A 54 -31.81 18.23 -42.15
N PRO A 55 -33.10 17.96 -42.37
CA PRO A 55 -33.91 17.08 -41.49
C PRO A 55 -33.38 15.65 -41.38
N GLN A 56 -32.61 15.16 -42.37
CA GLN A 56 -31.93 13.86 -42.32
C GLN A 56 -30.73 13.90 -41.36
N CYS A 57 -29.92 14.96 -41.43
CA CYS A 57 -28.80 15.15 -40.52
C CYS A 57 -29.29 15.31 -39.07
N GLU A 58 -30.38 16.06 -38.85
CA GLU A 58 -30.95 16.22 -37.51
C GLU A 58 -31.37 14.88 -36.88
N ARG A 59 -32.00 13.99 -37.65
CA ARG A 59 -32.34 12.63 -37.19
C ARG A 59 -31.11 11.80 -36.81
N VAL A 60 -30.04 11.88 -37.59
CA VAL A 60 -28.78 11.18 -37.26
C VAL A 60 -28.19 11.72 -35.95
N LEU A 61 -28.17 13.04 -35.75
CA LEU A 61 -27.67 13.64 -34.51
C LEU A 61 -28.53 13.25 -33.29
N GLN A 62 -29.85 13.14 -33.45
CA GLN A 62 -30.75 12.65 -32.40
C GLN A 62 -30.46 11.19 -32.02
N ILE A 63 -30.20 10.31 -32.99
CA ILE A 63 -29.82 8.92 -32.73
C ILE A 63 -28.50 8.88 -31.94
N ILE A 64 -27.50 9.67 -32.34
CA ILE A 64 -26.22 9.78 -31.62
C ILE A 64 -26.44 10.25 -30.17
N ASP A 65 -27.30 11.24 -29.94
CA ASP A 65 -27.59 11.73 -28.59
C ASP A 65 -28.27 10.66 -27.73
N ILE A 66 -29.25 9.92 -28.27
CA ILE A 66 -29.91 8.82 -27.55
C ILE A 66 -28.91 7.72 -27.19
N VAL A 67 -28.08 7.29 -28.15
CA VAL A 67 -27.07 6.24 -27.92
C VAL A 67 -26.07 6.69 -26.86
N THR A 68 -25.53 7.91 -26.97
CA THR A 68 -24.55 8.43 -26.01
C THR A 68 -25.14 8.60 -24.61
N VAL A 69 -26.38 9.07 -24.48
CA VAL A 69 -27.08 9.16 -23.19
C VAL A 69 -27.25 7.78 -22.56
N ILE A 70 -27.72 6.78 -23.31
CA ILE A 70 -27.91 5.42 -22.79
C ILE A 70 -26.57 4.85 -22.31
N THR A 71 -25.52 4.95 -23.13
CA THR A 71 -24.19 4.46 -22.77
C THR A 71 -23.65 5.14 -21.51
N PHE A 72 -23.79 6.47 -21.40
CA PHE A 72 -23.34 7.22 -20.22
C PHE A 72 -24.17 6.93 -18.98
N THR A 73 -25.47 6.71 -19.10
CA THR A 73 -26.32 6.29 -17.98
C THR A 73 -25.87 4.94 -17.43
N ILE A 74 -25.58 3.97 -18.30
CA ILE A 74 -25.08 2.66 -17.90
C ILE A 74 -23.72 2.80 -17.19
N GLU A 75 -22.79 3.54 -17.79
CA GLU A 75 -21.44 3.70 -17.25
C GLU A 75 -21.43 4.42 -15.88
N VAL A 76 -22.17 5.53 -15.72
CA VAL A 76 -22.24 6.25 -14.44
C VAL A 76 -22.92 5.40 -13.36
N SER A 77 -23.98 4.67 -13.72
CA SER A 77 -24.68 3.78 -12.77
C SER A 77 -23.78 2.66 -12.28
N LEU A 78 -23.02 2.03 -13.19
CA LEU A 78 -22.03 1.00 -12.87
C LEU A 78 -20.90 1.55 -11.99
N ARG A 79 -20.42 2.78 -12.27
CA ARG A 79 -19.38 3.42 -11.47
C ARG A 79 -19.86 3.77 -10.05
N ILE A 80 -21.08 4.28 -9.88
CA ILE A 80 -21.67 4.53 -8.55
C ILE A 80 -21.82 3.21 -7.77
N TRP A 81 -22.18 2.12 -8.46
CA TRP A 81 -22.32 0.80 -7.84
C TRP A 81 -20.98 0.23 -7.35
N ALA A 82 -19.89 0.45 -8.10
CA ALA A 82 -18.54 0.00 -7.75
C ALA A 82 -17.71 1.01 -6.91
N ALA A 83 -18.29 2.16 -6.55
CA ALA A 83 -17.58 3.25 -5.86
C ALA A 83 -16.97 2.85 -4.51
N ASP A 84 -17.57 1.89 -3.82
CA ASP A 84 -17.11 1.36 -2.53
C ASP A 84 -15.86 0.47 -2.63
N GLU A 85 -15.62 -0.15 -3.78
CA GLU A 85 -14.37 -0.86 -4.08
C GLU A 85 -13.28 0.08 -4.60
N LEU A 86 -13.66 1.17 -5.28
CA LEU A 86 -12.74 2.20 -5.77
C LEU A 86 -12.08 2.98 -4.63
N ASP A 87 -12.84 3.31 -3.59
CA ASP A 87 -12.30 3.97 -2.41
C ASP A 87 -13.09 3.54 -1.15
N PRO A 88 -12.42 3.03 -0.10
CA PRO A 88 -13.07 2.66 1.15
C PRO A 88 -13.94 3.77 1.76
N LYS A 89 -13.65 5.05 1.47
CA LYS A 89 -14.44 6.20 1.93
C LYS A 89 -15.87 6.26 1.37
N TYR A 90 -16.15 5.51 0.31
CA TYR A 90 -17.46 5.45 -0.35
C TYR A 90 -18.24 4.17 -0.02
N LYS A 91 -17.81 3.41 1.00
CA LYS A 91 -18.50 2.19 1.43
C LYS A 91 -19.90 2.48 1.98
N GLY A 92 -20.86 1.65 1.59
CA GLY A 92 -22.27 1.75 2.02
C GLY A 92 -23.08 2.83 1.30
N PHE A 93 -24.36 2.97 1.66
CA PHE A 93 -25.27 3.90 0.99
C PHE A 93 -24.82 5.37 1.09
N TRP A 94 -24.51 5.84 2.30
CA TRP A 94 -24.03 7.20 2.54
C TRP A 94 -22.66 7.48 1.90
N GLY A 95 -21.82 6.44 1.78
CA GLY A 95 -20.56 6.53 1.05
C GLY A 95 -20.77 6.79 -0.45
N ARG A 96 -21.77 6.15 -1.07
CA ARG A 96 -22.12 6.40 -2.48
C ARG A 96 -22.76 7.78 -2.68
N VAL A 97 -23.58 8.26 -1.75
CA VAL A 97 -24.08 9.64 -1.78
C VAL A 97 -22.92 10.65 -1.71
N ARG A 98 -21.92 10.38 -0.87
CA ARG A 98 -20.68 11.18 -0.81
C ARG A 98 -19.92 11.16 -2.13
N TYR A 99 -19.87 10.02 -2.84
CA TYR A 99 -19.32 9.95 -4.19
C TYR A 99 -20.09 10.88 -5.15
N CYS A 100 -21.42 10.83 -5.15
CA CYS A 100 -22.28 11.69 -5.99
C CYS A 100 -22.05 13.19 -5.72
N CYS A 101 -21.76 13.57 -4.47
CA CYS A 101 -21.44 14.94 -4.09
C CYS A 101 -19.96 15.33 -4.30
N SER A 102 -19.10 14.41 -4.75
CA SER A 102 -17.71 14.72 -5.09
C SER A 102 -17.62 15.50 -6.40
N PHE A 103 -16.54 16.27 -6.62
CA PHE A 103 -16.35 17.05 -7.84
C PHE A 103 -16.58 16.24 -9.14
N TYR A 104 -15.95 15.06 -9.23
CA TYR A 104 -16.11 14.20 -10.41
C TYR A 104 -17.48 13.50 -10.44
N GLY A 105 -18.06 13.17 -9.29
CA GLY A 105 -19.42 12.62 -9.21
C GLY A 105 -20.49 13.62 -9.66
N LEU A 106 -20.35 14.89 -9.29
CA LEU A 106 -21.20 15.98 -9.77
C LEU A 106 -21.08 16.16 -11.28
N ILE A 107 -19.87 16.13 -11.82
CA ILE A 107 -19.65 16.16 -13.28
C ILE A 107 -20.37 14.99 -13.96
N ASP A 108 -20.20 13.76 -13.47
CA ASP A 108 -20.87 12.57 -14.01
C ASP A 108 -22.40 12.70 -13.94
N ILE A 109 -22.95 13.22 -12.84
CA ILE A 109 -24.40 13.34 -12.68
C ILE A 109 -24.97 14.43 -13.57
N ILE A 110 -24.37 15.63 -13.56
CA ILE A 110 -24.84 16.77 -14.35
C ILE A 110 -24.75 16.47 -15.84
N SER A 111 -23.69 15.79 -16.28
CA SER A 111 -23.46 15.48 -17.69
C SER A 111 -24.34 14.35 -18.24
N THR A 112 -24.66 13.35 -17.41
CA THR A 112 -25.46 12.20 -17.81
C THR A 112 -26.95 12.42 -17.59
N TYR A 113 -27.34 12.99 -16.44
CA TYR A 113 -28.75 13.09 -16.05
C TYR A 113 -29.46 14.37 -16.52
N THR A 114 -28.76 15.28 -17.19
CA THR A 114 -29.38 16.49 -17.78
C THR A 114 -30.52 16.17 -18.73
N PHE A 115 -30.46 15.04 -19.46
CA PHE A 115 -31.56 14.55 -20.27
C PHE A 115 -32.80 14.21 -19.42
N TYR A 116 -32.64 13.50 -18.31
CA TYR A 116 -33.76 13.16 -17.44
C TYR A 116 -34.32 14.39 -16.73
N VAL A 117 -33.48 15.34 -16.34
CA VAL A 117 -33.93 16.64 -15.78
C VAL A 117 -34.84 17.38 -16.77
N SER A 118 -34.59 17.28 -18.08
CA SER A 118 -35.44 17.88 -19.11
C SER A 118 -36.84 17.27 -19.22
N LEU A 119 -37.04 16.04 -18.74
CA LEU A 119 -38.35 15.38 -18.74
C LEU A 119 -39.22 15.84 -17.57
N TYR A 120 -38.62 16.30 -16.47
CA TYR A 120 -39.33 16.63 -15.22
C TYR A 120 -39.39 18.13 -14.91
N LEU A 121 -38.46 18.94 -15.44
CA LEU A 121 -38.45 20.40 -15.24
C LEU A 121 -38.85 21.16 -16.51
N PRO A 122 -39.78 22.14 -16.43
CA PRO A 122 -40.16 22.99 -17.56
C PRO A 122 -39.10 24.07 -17.80
N LEU A 123 -37.89 23.66 -18.19
CA LEU A 123 -36.81 24.57 -18.54
C LEU A 123 -36.86 24.94 -20.03
N PRO A 124 -36.47 26.18 -20.41
CA PRO A 124 -36.31 26.55 -21.81
C PRO A 124 -35.40 25.57 -22.55
N TYR A 125 -35.81 25.15 -23.74
CA TYR A 125 -35.07 24.21 -24.59
C TYR A 125 -33.62 24.66 -24.84
N ALA A 126 -33.38 25.97 -24.97
CA ALA A 126 -32.05 26.54 -25.14
C ALA A 126 -31.12 26.29 -23.93
N ILE A 127 -31.65 26.37 -22.70
CA ILE A 127 -30.87 26.10 -21.48
C ILE A 127 -30.54 24.60 -21.42
N LEU A 128 -31.52 23.75 -21.68
CA LEU A 128 -31.34 22.29 -21.70
C LEU A 128 -30.31 21.83 -22.75
N LYS A 129 -30.31 22.45 -23.93
CA LYS A 129 -29.34 22.19 -24.99
C LYS A 129 -27.93 22.64 -24.58
N SER A 130 -27.82 23.79 -23.91
CA SER A 130 -26.54 24.34 -23.42
C SER A 130 -25.92 23.49 -22.31
N LEU A 131 -26.74 22.91 -21.42
CA LEU A 131 -26.25 22.02 -20.37
C LEU A 131 -25.59 20.74 -20.90
N ARG A 132 -25.90 20.32 -22.14
CA ARG A 132 -25.24 19.16 -22.79
C ARG A 132 -23.75 19.41 -23.04
N VAL A 133 -23.33 20.68 -23.19
CA VAL A 133 -21.91 21.05 -23.32
C VAL A 133 -21.11 20.70 -22.06
N LEU A 134 -21.76 20.65 -20.90
CA LEU A 134 -21.11 20.24 -19.64
C LEU A 134 -20.58 18.79 -19.67
N ARG A 135 -21.03 17.96 -20.64
CA ARG A 135 -20.43 16.64 -20.90
C ARG A 135 -18.94 16.71 -21.25
N LEU A 136 -18.45 17.84 -21.79
CA LEU A 136 -17.02 18.05 -22.02
C LEU A 136 -16.20 18.02 -20.73
N LEU A 137 -16.77 18.47 -19.61
CA LEU A 137 -16.09 18.47 -18.31
C LEU A 137 -15.70 17.05 -17.87
N ARG A 138 -16.36 16.02 -18.41
CA ARG A 138 -16.03 14.61 -18.16
C ARG A 138 -14.63 14.25 -18.65
N VAL A 139 -14.11 14.92 -19.68
CA VAL A 139 -12.75 14.68 -20.21
C VAL A 139 -11.69 14.92 -19.12
N PHE A 140 -11.91 15.90 -18.24
CA PHE A 140 -10.97 16.20 -17.14
C PHE A 140 -10.77 15.05 -16.15
N ARG A 141 -11.70 14.09 -16.09
CA ARG A 141 -11.54 12.86 -15.28
C ARG A 141 -10.48 11.94 -15.89
N TYR A 142 -10.50 11.78 -17.20
CA TYR A 142 -9.64 10.86 -17.93
C TYR A 142 -8.26 11.44 -18.24
N MET A 143 -8.10 12.76 -18.10
CA MET A 143 -6.81 13.42 -18.27
C MET A 143 -5.95 13.25 -17.02
N HIS A 144 -4.94 12.38 -17.10
CA HIS A 144 -3.93 12.23 -16.06
C HIS A 144 -3.25 13.58 -15.72
N SER A 145 -2.95 14.41 -16.73
CA SER A 145 -2.37 15.74 -16.54
C SER A 145 -3.22 16.66 -15.65
N PHE A 146 -4.55 16.49 -15.63
CA PHE A 146 -5.43 17.27 -14.75
C PHE A 146 -5.33 16.82 -13.28
N ARG A 147 -5.07 15.53 -13.03
CA ARG A 147 -4.78 15.02 -11.67
C ARG A 147 -3.45 15.60 -11.16
N LEU A 148 -2.42 15.61 -12.01
CA LEU A 148 -1.14 16.27 -11.71
C LEU A 148 -1.31 17.76 -11.46
N LEU A 149 -2.08 18.46 -12.32
CA LEU A 149 -2.40 19.87 -12.14
C LEU A 149 -3.11 20.13 -10.80
N LYS A 150 -4.09 19.28 -10.45
CA LYS A 150 -4.78 19.38 -9.16
C LYS A 150 -3.84 19.16 -7.98
N LYS A 151 -2.94 18.17 -8.06
CA LYS A 151 -1.93 17.90 -7.03
C LYS A 151 -1.00 19.10 -6.86
N ALA A 152 -0.50 19.64 -7.96
CA ALA A 152 0.34 20.84 -8.02
C ALA A 152 -0.36 22.09 -7.44
N LEU A 153 -1.60 22.34 -7.84
CA LEU A 153 -2.40 23.45 -7.31
C LEU A 153 -2.68 23.28 -5.81
N SER A 154 -2.96 22.06 -5.37
CA SER A 154 -3.22 21.78 -3.96
C SER A 154 -1.97 22.00 -3.11
N SER A 155 -0.78 21.58 -3.60
CA SER A 155 0.48 21.76 -2.86
C SER A 155 0.89 23.23 -2.74
N LYS A 156 0.62 24.06 -3.76
CA LYS A 156 0.92 25.50 -3.75
C LYS A 156 -0.26 26.41 -3.38
N SER A 157 -1.40 25.83 -2.99
CA SER A 157 -2.65 26.58 -2.72
C SER A 157 -2.48 27.70 -1.67
N ARG A 158 -1.68 27.44 -0.63
CA ARG A 158 -1.39 28.43 0.43
C ARG A 158 -0.59 29.61 -0.11
N GLU A 159 0.46 29.34 -0.87
CA GLU A 159 1.31 30.38 -1.50
C GLU A 159 0.51 31.21 -2.49
N MET A 160 -0.32 30.55 -3.31
CA MET A 160 -1.26 31.21 -4.23
C MET A 160 -2.22 32.13 -3.47
N PHE A 161 -2.84 31.65 -2.40
CA PHE A 161 -3.77 32.44 -1.60
C PHE A 161 -3.12 33.66 -0.96
N ILE A 162 -1.91 33.51 -0.40
CA ILE A 162 -1.15 34.62 0.20
C ILE A 162 -0.82 35.67 -0.86
N SER A 163 -0.35 35.26 -2.05
CA SER A 163 -0.03 36.18 -3.14
C SER A 163 -1.25 36.96 -3.65
N LEU A 164 -2.40 36.28 -3.77
CA LEU A 164 -3.66 36.89 -4.15
C LEU A 164 -4.16 37.88 -3.07
N GLN A 165 -4.04 37.51 -1.80
CA GLN A 165 -4.43 38.37 -0.68
C GLN A 165 -3.60 39.67 -0.66
N PHE A 166 -2.28 39.55 -0.80
CA PHE A 166 -1.39 40.72 -0.88
C PHE A 166 -1.82 41.64 -2.03
N LEU A 167 -2.04 41.08 -3.21
CA LEU A 167 -2.46 41.87 -4.37
C LEU A 167 -3.80 42.58 -4.09
N VAL A 168 -4.83 41.85 -3.68
CA VAL A 168 -6.17 42.41 -3.41
C VAL A 168 -6.10 43.57 -2.42
N ILE A 169 -5.33 43.44 -1.34
CA ILE A 169 -5.16 44.51 -0.35
C ILE A 169 -4.53 45.75 -0.99
N VAL A 170 -3.43 45.58 -1.73
CA VAL A 170 -2.75 46.69 -2.40
C VAL A 170 -3.65 47.35 -3.46
N THR A 171 -4.39 46.55 -4.25
CA THR A 171 -5.35 47.04 -5.24
C THR A 171 -6.44 47.87 -4.58
N LEU A 172 -7.01 47.39 -3.46
CA LEU A 172 -8.04 48.12 -2.72
C LEU A 172 -7.50 49.45 -2.19
N MET A 173 -6.30 49.46 -1.60
CA MET A 173 -5.67 50.70 -1.13
C MET A 173 -5.47 51.70 -2.27
N LEU A 174 -4.90 51.26 -3.40
CA LEU A 174 -4.69 52.10 -4.58
C LEU A 174 -6.02 52.59 -5.17
N SER A 175 -7.06 51.76 -5.13
CA SER A 175 -8.39 52.11 -5.59
C SER A 175 -9.05 53.20 -4.73
N PHE A 176 -8.89 53.16 -3.41
CA PHE A 176 -9.40 54.25 -2.55
C PHE A 176 -8.69 55.57 -2.85
N VAL A 177 -7.37 55.54 -3.05
CA VAL A 177 -6.62 56.75 -3.46
C VAL A 177 -7.10 57.23 -4.81
N LEU A 178 -7.25 56.32 -5.79
CA LEU A 178 -7.77 56.64 -7.12
C LEU A 178 -9.16 57.30 -7.04
N TYR A 179 -10.05 56.81 -6.18
CA TYR A 179 -11.37 57.39 -5.96
C TYR A 179 -11.28 58.84 -5.49
N PHE A 180 -10.48 59.16 -4.47
CA PHE A 180 -10.41 60.53 -3.95
C PHE A 180 -9.91 61.54 -4.98
N TYR A 181 -8.96 61.15 -5.83
CA TYR A 181 -8.41 62.03 -6.88
C TYR A 181 -9.33 62.13 -8.10
N GLU A 182 -9.91 61.02 -8.56
CA GLU A 182 -10.76 61.03 -9.76
C GLU A 182 -12.20 61.44 -9.49
N HIS A 183 -12.74 61.25 -8.27
CA HIS A 183 -14.08 61.75 -7.93
C HIS A 183 -14.13 63.28 -7.96
N ALA A 184 -13.04 63.94 -7.55
CA ALA A 184 -12.94 65.41 -7.62
C ALA A 184 -12.89 65.92 -9.07
N ALA A 185 -12.34 65.15 -10.01
CA ALA A 185 -12.17 65.55 -11.41
C ALA A 185 -13.30 65.06 -12.33
N GLN A 186 -13.90 63.90 -12.02
CA GLN A 186 -14.91 63.19 -12.80
C GLN A 186 -15.95 62.53 -11.89
N PRO A 187 -16.76 63.31 -11.16
CA PRO A 187 -17.72 62.77 -10.19
C PRO A 187 -18.79 61.87 -10.83
N GLU A 188 -19.16 62.10 -12.09
CA GLU A 188 -20.15 61.28 -12.81
C GLU A 188 -19.61 59.86 -13.14
N VAL A 189 -18.30 59.75 -13.37
CA VAL A 189 -17.62 58.50 -13.71
C VAL A 189 -17.23 57.74 -12.45
N TYR A 190 -16.52 58.40 -11.54
CA TYR A 190 -16.06 57.84 -10.26
C TYR A 190 -17.01 58.22 -9.13
N ASP A 191 -18.30 57.96 -9.31
CA ASP A 191 -19.37 58.29 -8.36
C ASP A 191 -19.13 57.74 -6.95
N ASN A 192 -18.63 56.50 -6.84
CA ASN A 192 -18.35 55.86 -5.56
C ASN A 192 -17.06 55.01 -5.60
N GLY A 193 -16.58 54.63 -4.41
CA GLY A 193 -15.39 53.80 -4.25
C GLY A 193 -15.52 52.40 -4.90
N ILE A 194 -16.76 51.89 -5.06
CA ILE A 194 -17.02 50.61 -5.74
C ILE A 194 -16.66 50.71 -7.22
N LYS A 195 -17.01 51.81 -7.90
CA LYS A 195 -16.64 52.04 -9.30
C LYS A 195 -15.12 52.12 -9.48
N SER A 196 -14.42 52.81 -8.58
CA SER A 196 -12.94 52.84 -8.58
C SER A 196 -12.33 51.45 -8.36
N THR A 197 -12.93 50.67 -7.46
CA THR A 197 -12.44 49.31 -7.14
C THR A 197 -12.64 48.38 -8.31
N LEU A 198 -13.83 48.43 -8.90
CA LEU A 198 -14.18 47.63 -10.04
C LEU A 198 -13.31 48.00 -11.25
N TRP A 199 -13.05 49.30 -11.49
CA TRP A 199 -12.12 49.77 -12.52
C TRP A 199 -10.71 49.19 -12.32
N ALA A 200 -10.17 49.25 -11.09
CA ALA A 200 -8.85 48.72 -10.75
C ALA A 200 -8.74 47.20 -11.00
N PHE A 201 -9.77 46.43 -10.65
CA PHE A 201 -9.79 44.98 -10.91
C PHE A 201 -10.03 44.63 -12.38
N THR A 202 -10.91 45.34 -13.08
CA THR A 202 -11.13 45.10 -14.53
C THR A 202 -9.88 45.40 -15.35
N ARG A 203 -9.03 46.32 -14.86
CA ARG A 203 -7.76 46.64 -15.51
C ARG A 203 -6.80 45.46 -15.55
N TYR A 204 -6.86 44.55 -14.58
CA TYR A 204 -6.09 43.31 -14.61
C TYR A 204 -6.50 42.41 -15.78
N LEU A 205 -7.78 42.38 -16.11
CA LEU A 205 -8.34 41.49 -17.12
C LEU A 205 -8.28 42.06 -18.55
N GLY A 206 -7.71 43.25 -18.74
CA GLY A 206 -7.59 43.87 -20.06
C GLY A 206 -8.92 44.36 -20.64
N ASP A 207 -9.80 44.92 -19.80
CA ASP A 207 -11.01 45.63 -20.22
C ASP A 207 -12.09 44.73 -20.87
N ILE A 208 -12.38 43.58 -20.24
CA ILE A 208 -13.41 42.64 -20.71
C ILE A 208 -14.80 43.31 -20.78
N GLY A 209 -15.33 43.43 -21.99
CA GLY A 209 -16.75 43.67 -22.26
C GLY A 209 -17.21 45.13 -22.25
N ASN A 210 -16.31 46.12 -22.34
CA ASN A 210 -16.66 47.57 -22.33
C ASN A 210 -17.55 48.01 -21.14
N LEU A 211 -17.66 47.19 -20.10
CA LEU A 211 -18.68 47.35 -19.07
C LEU A 211 -18.43 48.60 -18.19
N ILE A 212 -17.16 48.94 -17.93
CA ILE A 212 -16.75 50.07 -17.04
C ILE A 212 -15.44 50.76 -17.48
N ALA A 213 -14.65 50.16 -18.39
CA ALA A 213 -13.31 50.61 -18.76
C ALA A 213 -13.24 51.74 -19.82
N SER A 214 -14.37 52.30 -20.26
CA SER A 214 -14.37 53.39 -21.26
C SER A 214 -13.86 54.73 -20.70
N ASN A 215 -13.74 54.87 -19.38
CA ASN A 215 -13.38 56.12 -18.73
C ASN A 215 -12.09 55.98 -17.89
N PRO A 216 -10.91 56.07 -18.53
CA PRO A 216 -9.63 56.03 -17.81
C PRO A 216 -9.45 57.27 -16.91
N PRO A 217 -8.67 57.16 -15.83
CA PRO A 217 -8.37 58.29 -14.95
C PRO A 217 -7.70 59.42 -15.74
N ILE A 218 -8.17 60.65 -15.55
CA ILE A 218 -7.67 61.82 -16.28
C ILE A 218 -6.61 62.58 -15.49
N THR A 219 -6.62 62.47 -14.16
CA THR A 219 -5.68 63.19 -13.31
C THR A 219 -4.27 62.61 -13.41
N THR A 220 -3.26 63.45 -13.20
CA THR A 220 -1.85 62.99 -13.23
C THR A 220 -1.59 61.91 -12.18
N VAL A 221 -2.14 62.08 -10.97
CA VAL A 221 -2.03 61.09 -9.89
C VAL A 221 -2.77 59.80 -10.24
N GLY A 222 -3.99 59.90 -10.78
CA GLY A 222 -4.76 58.73 -11.22
C GLY A 222 -4.07 57.96 -12.35
N LYS A 223 -3.40 58.64 -13.29
CA LYS A 223 -2.57 57.99 -14.32
C LYS A 223 -1.37 57.24 -13.75
N ILE A 224 -0.70 57.79 -12.74
CA ILE A 224 0.40 57.10 -12.06
C ILE A 224 -0.13 55.83 -11.35
N ILE A 225 -1.26 55.95 -10.64
CA ILE A 225 -1.91 54.81 -9.98
C ILE A 225 -2.33 53.76 -11.00
N ALA A 226 -2.88 54.17 -12.15
CA ALA A 226 -3.23 53.28 -13.25
C ALA A 226 -2.03 52.51 -13.80
N CYS A 227 -0.85 53.14 -13.91
CA CYS A 227 0.38 52.46 -14.29
C CYS A 227 0.80 51.41 -13.25
N VAL A 228 0.76 51.76 -11.95
CA VAL A 228 1.08 50.82 -10.87
C VAL A 228 0.11 49.63 -10.86
N ILE A 229 -1.19 49.88 -11.01
CA ILE A 229 -2.20 48.83 -11.16
C ILE A 229 -1.90 47.97 -12.40
N GLY A 230 -1.52 48.57 -13.53
CA GLY A 230 -1.13 47.81 -14.73
C GLY A 230 0.03 46.83 -14.46
N ILE A 231 1.09 47.28 -13.77
CA ILE A 231 2.23 46.43 -13.40
C ILE A 231 1.81 45.33 -12.42
N LEU A 232 0.98 45.68 -11.41
CA LEU A 232 0.42 44.71 -10.46
C LEU A 232 -0.46 43.66 -11.16
N GLY A 233 -1.14 44.01 -12.25
CA GLY A 233 -1.89 43.08 -13.09
C GLY A 233 -0.99 42.04 -13.75
N ILE A 234 0.18 42.44 -14.25
CA ILE A 234 1.17 41.50 -14.78
C ILE A 234 1.65 40.55 -13.67
N ALA A 235 1.94 41.10 -12.48
CA ALA A 235 2.35 40.30 -11.32
C ALA A 235 1.25 39.31 -10.87
N LEU A 236 -0.02 39.71 -10.93
CA LEU A 236 -1.18 38.86 -10.60
C LEU A 236 -1.22 37.59 -11.45
N PHE A 237 -0.92 37.67 -12.74
CA PHE A 237 -0.93 36.49 -13.62
C PHE A 237 0.39 35.74 -13.61
N ALA A 238 1.52 36.43 -13.43
CA ALA A 238 2.84 35.81 -13.41
C ALA A 238 3.05 34.88 -12.20
N VAL A 239 2.59 35.27 -11.01
CA VAL A 239 2.80 34.49 -9.78
C VAL A 239 2.06 33.14 -9.79
N PRO A 240 0.75 33.06 -10.05
CA PRO A 240 0.04 31.80 -10.21
C PRO A 240 0.62 30.93 -11.32
N ALA A 241 0.99 31.51 -12.46
CA ALA A 241 1.59 30.75 -13.56
C ALA A 241 2.93 30.10 -13.16
N GLY A 242 3.80 30.87 -12.49
CA GLY A 242 5.08 30.37 -11.97
C GLY A 242 4.92 29.29 -10.90
N LEU A 243 4.00 29.48 -9.95
CA LEU A 243 3.70 28.52 -8.89
C LEU A 243 3.11 27.22 -9.46
N VAL A 244 2.21 27.31 -10.45
CA VAL A 244 1.65 26.14 -11.14
C VAL A 244 2.74 25.37 -11.87
N GLY A 245 3.65 26.05 -12.58
CA GLY A 245 4.77 25.41 -13.28
C GLY A 245 5.73 24.67 -12.33
N ALA A 246 6.08 25.30 -11.21
CA ALA A 246 6.91 24.69 -10.17
C ALA A 246 6.21 23.49 -9.53
N GLY A 247 4.94 23.63 -9.14
CA GLY A 247 4.16 22.55 -8.54
C GLY A 247 3.94 21.37 -9.49
N PHE A 248 3.79 21.61 -10.79
CA PHE A 248 3.65 20.56 -11.80
C PHE A 248 4.96 19.78 -11.96
N SER A 249 6.10 20.47 -11.99
CA SER A 249 7.43 19.85 -12.05
C SER A 249 7.69 18.98 -10.81
N GLU A 250 7.38 19.51 -9.62
CA GLU A 250 7.49 18.78 -8.34
C GLU A 250 6.59 17.52 -8.32
N ALA A 251 5.33 17.64 -8.76
CA ALA A 251 4.40 16.52 -8.82
C ALA A 251 4.87 15.43 -9.81
N MET A 252 5.47 15.82 -10.94
CA MET A 252 6.03 14.88 -11.92
C MET A 252 7.29 14.18 -11.40
N GLU A 253 8.17 14.89 -10.69
CA GLU A 253 9.36 14.30 -10.07
C GLU A 253 8.99 13.29 -8.99
N GLU A 254 8.03 13.61 -8.14
CA GLU A 254 7.50 12.70 -7.12
C GLU A 254 6.91 11.42 -7.75
N GLU A 255 6.13 11.55 -8.83
CA GLU A 255 5.57 10.38 -9.54
C GLU A 255 6.66 9.50 -10.17
N LYS A 256 7.70 10.11 -10.76
CA LYS A 256 8.86 9.39 -11.30
C LYS A 256 9.62 8.66 -10.20
N LEU A 257 9.81 9.29 -9.04
CA LEU A 257 10.46 8.69 -7.88
C LEU A 257 9.65 7.49 -7.37
N ASP A 258 8.34 7.63 -7.19
CA ASP A 258 7.46 6.54 -6.77
C ASP A 258 7.51 5.35 -7.73
N GLN A 259 7.57 5.60 -9.04
CA GLN A 259 7.71 4.57 -10.07
C GLN A 259 9.07 3.89 -10.01
N LYS A 260 10.14 4.67 -9.82
CA LYS A 260 11.49 4.15 -9.63
C LYS A 260 11.55 3.25 -8.39
N ILE A 261 11.00 3.68 -7.26
CA ILE A 261 10.94 2.90 -6.02
C ILE A 261 10.17 1.59 -6.23
N LYS A 262 8.98 1.63 -6.83
CA LYS A 262 8.18 0.42 -7.14
C LYS A 262 8.95 -0.54 -8.05
N SER A 263 9.62 -0.03 -9.08
CA SER A 263 10.48 -0.82 -9.97
C SER A 263 11.67 -1.45 -9.24
N ASN A 264 12.31 -0.69 -8.34
CA ASN A 264 13.43 -1.16 -7.52
C ASN A 264 12.98 -2.25 -6.55
N ILE A 265 11.86 -2.07 -5.83
CA ILE A 265 11.27 -3.09 -4.95
C ILE A 265 11.04 -4.38 -5.75
N ARG A 266 10.40 -4.29 -6.92
CA ARG A 266 10.17 -5.45 -7.80
C ARG A 266 11.47 -6.13 -8.21
N SER A 267 12.49 -5.34 -8.57
CA SER A 267 13.80 -5.85 -8.99
C SER A 267 14.55 -6.55 -7.86
N ILE A 268 14.44 -6.03 -6.63
CA ILE A 268 15.02 -6.63 -5.42
C ILE A 268 14.27 -7.91 -5.05
N VAL A 269 12.94 -7.89 -5.01
CA VAL A 269 12.12 -9.09 -4.74
C VAL A 269 12.40 -10.17 -5.78
N HIS A 270 12.55 -9.82 -7.07
CA HIS A 270 12.91 -10.78 -8.12
C HIS A 270 14.33 -11.36 -7.97
N ALA A 271 15.19 -10.75 -7.15
CA ALA A 271 16.47 -11.38 -6.78
C ALA A 271 16.29 -12.58 -5.84
N PHE A 272 15.15 -12.70 -5.14
CA PHE A 272 14.75 -13.84 -4.29
C PHE A 272 13.98 -14.91 -5.06
N LYS A 273 14.37 -15.18 -6.31
CA LYS A 273 13.81 -16.27 -7.11
C LYS A 273 14.18 -17.63 -6.52
N PHE A 274 13.34 -18.64 -6.78
CA PHE A 274 13.65 -20.02 -6.39
C PHE A 274 14.95 -20.51 -7.03
N GLU A 275 15.86 -21.00 -6.20
CA GLU A 275 17.14 -21.61 -6.56
C GLU A 275 17.11 -23.07 -6.09
N LYS A 276 17.64 -24.01 -6.89
CA LYS A 276 17.72 -25.43 -6.48
C LYS A 276 18.96 -25.61 -5.59
N ASP A 277 18.76 -26.12 -4.38
CA ASP A 277 19.86 -26.60 -3.55
C ASP A 277 20.36 -27.94 -4.11
N GLN A 278 21.47 -27.89 -4.85
CA GLN A 278 22.04 -29.06 -5.51
C GLN A 278 22.88 -29.95 -4.60
N GLN A 279 23.27 -29.47 -3.41
CA GLN A 279 24.27 -30.17 -2.59
C GLN A 279 23.65 -30.99 -1.47
N HIS A 280 22.56 -30.50 -0.86
CA HIS A 280 22.05 -31.11 0.37
C HIS A 280 20.59 -31.57 0.26
N SER A 281 19.64 -30.65 0.05
CA SER A 281 18.20 -30.97 0.10
C SER A 281 17.58 -31.39 -1.24
N GLN A 282 18.19 -31.05 -2.38
CA GLN A 282 17.62 -31.20 -3.73
C GLN A 282 16.30 -30.43 -3.99
N LEU A 283 15.92 -29.54 -3.08
CA LEU A 283 14.69 -28.75 -3.17
C LEU A 283 14.93 -27.40 -3.83
N PHE A 284 13.90 -26.88 -4.50
CA PHE A 284 13.82 -25.48 -4.91
C PHE A 284 13.44 -24.62 -3.70
N ILE A 285 14.31 -23.69 -3.36
CA ILE A 285 14.16 -22.83 -2.19
C ILE A 285 14.36 -21.37 -2.55
N VAL A 286 13.74 -20.51 -1.76
CA VAL A 286 14.00 -19.07 -1.83
C VAL A 286 15.25 -18.78 -0.99
N PRO A 287 16.21 -18.00 -1.50
CA PRO A 287 17.38 -17.61 -0.73
C PRO A 287 16.99 -16.94 0.60
N ARG A 288 17.63 -17.36 1.70
CA ARG A 288 17.40 -16.82 3.06
C ARG A 288 17.56 -15.30 3.12
N TYR A 289 18.59 -14.81 2.43
CA TYR A 289 18.94 -13.41 2.34
C TYR A 289 19.70 -13.13 1.03
N LYS A 290 19.83 -11.85 0.66
CA LYS A 290 20.75 -11.38 -0.38
C LYS A 290 21.59 -10.23 0.18
N GLU A 291 22.90 -10.29 -0.04
CA GLU A 291 23.79 -9.21 0.34
C GLU A 291 23.54 -7.96 -0.51
N ILE A 292 23.61 -6.77 0.09
CA ILE A 292 23.43 -5.51 -0.64
C ILE A 292 24.39 -5.43 -1.84
N ASN A 293 25.67 -5.75 -1.65
CA ASN A 293 26.68 -5.71 -2.71
C ASN A 293 26.35 -6.66 -3.88
N THR A 294 25.64 -7.76 -3.61
CA THR A 294 25.15 -8.66 -4.66
C THR A 294 24.02 -8.03 -5.46
N ILE A 295 23.13 -7.27 -4.82
CA ILE A 295 22.06 -6.53 -5.50
C ILE A 295 22.64 -5.40 -6.34
N ILE A 296 23.56 -4.61 -5.79
CA ILE A 296 24.23 -3.52 -6.51
C ILE A 296 24.91 -4.04 -7.78
N SER A 297 25.73 -5.09 -7.66
CA SER A 297 26.49 -5.64 -8.79
C SER A 297 25.64 -6.33 -9.86
N ARG A 298 24.54 -6.98 -9.48
CA ARG A 298 23.68 -7.74 -10.43
C ARG A 298 22.52 -6.94 -11.01
N LYS A 299 22.03 -5.94 -10.28
CA LYS A 299 20.85 -5.14 -10.65
C LYS A 299 21.18 -3.70 -10.99
N PHE A 300 22.42 -3.25 -10.74
CA PHE A 300 22.86 -1.87 -10.96
C PHE A 300 21.99 -0.83 -10.25
N ILE A 301 21.44 -1.19 -9.08
CA ILE A 301 20.66 -0.29 -8.23
C ILE A 301 21.63 0.38 -7.25
N ALA A 302 21.56 1.70 -7.10
CA ALA A 302 22.39 2.43 -6.16
C ALA A 302 22.07 2.05 -4.70
N TYR A 303 23.03 2.25 -3.79
CA TYR A 303 22.84 1.93 -2.38
C TYR A 303 21.62 2.66 -1.79
N ASP A 304 21.53 3.98 -1.99
CA ASP A 304 20.42 4.79 -1.46
C ASP A 304 19.05 4.36 -2.01
N ASP A 305 19.02 4.00 -3.30
CA ASP A 305 17.82 3.48 -3.97
C ASP A 305 17.36 2.13 -3.37
N ILE A 306 18.30 1.29 -2.91
CA ILE A 306 18.00 0.04 -2.20
C ILE A 306 17.43 0.34 -0.82
N ILE A 307 18.05 1.26 -0.07
CA ILE A 307 17.57 1.65 1.26
C ILE A 307 16.15 2.22 1.18
N GLU A 308 15.90 3.11 0.22
CA GLU A 308 14.58 3.70 0.01
C GLU A 308 13.55 2.64 -0.42
N ALA A 309 13.92 1.72 -1.31
CA ALA A 309 13.07 0.61 -1.71
C ALA A 309 12.71 -0.30 -0.54
N VAL A 310 13.67 -0.68 0.31
CA VAL A 310 13.39 -1.48 1.51
C VAL A 310 12.48 -0.71 2.48
N LYS A 311 12.78 0.57 2.75
CA LYS A 311 11.99 1.41 3.67
C LYS A 311 10.52 1.54 3.24
N LYS A 312 10.25 1.55 1.94
CA LYS A 312 8.91 1.66 1.36
C LYS A 312 8.24 0.30 1.11
N SER A 313 8.99 -0.80 1.22
CA SER A 313 8.47 -2.14 1.00
C SER A 313 7.75 -2.68 2.24
N GLU A 314 6.74 -3.52 2.03
CA GLU A 314 6.05 -4.22 3.12
C GLU A 314 6.60 -5.62 3.38
N CYS A 315 7.54 -6.11 2.56
CA CYS A 315 8.03 -7.49 2.57
C CYS A 315 9.56 -7.60 2.61
N LEU A 316 10.29 -6.48 2.53
CA LEU A 316 11.74 -6.45 2.57
C LEU A 316 12.22 -5.81 3.87
N HIS A 317 13.22 -6.42 4.50
CA HIS A 317 13.92 -5.84 5.65
C HIS A 317 15.42 -5.85 5.44
N LEU A 318 16.09 -4.89 6.08
CA LEU A 318 17.54 -4.78 6.17
C LEU A 318 18.00 -5.29 7.53
N TYR A 319 19.02 -6.12 7.52
CA TYR A 319 19.63 -6.68 8.72
C TYR A 319 21.14 -6.63 8.65
N ASP A 320 21.76 -6.37 9.80
CA ASP A 320 23.17 -6.67 10.00
C ASP A 320 23.30 -8.07 10.61
N MET A 321 23.98 -8.97 9.90
CA MET A 321 24.25 -10.33 10.39
C MET A 321 25.10 -10.34 11.67
N ALA A 322 25.90 -9.29 11.91
CA ALA A 322 26.70 -9.16 13.13
C ALA A 322 25.86 -9.12 14.42
N ASN A 323 24.62 -8.62 14.35
CA ASN A 323 23.75 -8.47 15.52
C ASN A 323 23.29 -9.78 16.15
N ALA A 324 23.31 -10.88 15.39
CA ALA A 324 22.90 -12.21 15.87
C ALA A 324 24.09 -13.07 16.36
N MET A 325 25.28 -12.48 16.43
CA MET A 325 26.49 -13.13 16.90
C MET A 325 26.91 -12.61 18.27
N ASN A 326 27.72 -13.40 18.98
CA ASN A 326 28.25 -12.98 20.27
C ASN A 326 29.23 -11.82 20.08
N SER A 327 29.05 -10.71 20.82
CA SER A 327 29.91 -9.53 20.71
C SER A 327 31.39 -9.85 21.00
N ALA A 328 31.67 -10.91 21.77
CA ALA A 328 33.03 -11.38 22.02
C ALA A 328 33.77 -11.83 20.73
N ASP A 329 33.03 -12.23 19.69
CA ASP A 329 33.59 -12.74 18.44
C ASP A 329 33.98 -11.65 17.45
N LYS A 330 33.68 -10.37 17.78
CA LYS A 330 33.92 -9.21 16.90
C LYS A 330 33.47 -9.47 15.45
N PRO A 331 32.20 -9.85 15.25
CA PRO A 331 31.69 -10.15 13.91
C PRO A 331 31.79 -8.92 13.00
N GLU A 332 32.21 -9.13 11.76
CA GLU A 332 32.20 -8.08 10.75
C GLU A 332 30.76 -7.76 10.34
N SER A 333 30.45 -6.46 10.25
CA SER A 333 29.14 -6.00 9.80
C SER A 333 28.89 -6.46 8.38
N LYS A 334 27.75 -7.12 8.17
CA LYS A 334 27.35 -7.64 6.88
C LYS A 334 25.87 -7.38 6.68
N ILE A 335 25.58 -6.32 5.95
CA ILE A 335 24.22 -5.87 5.69
C ILE A 335 23.58 -6.73 4.59
N VAL A 336 22.47 -7.36 4.94
CA VAL A 336 21.70 -8.25 4.07
C VAL A 336 20.25 -7.80 3.99
N ILE A 337 19.63 -8.13 2.86
CA ILE A 337 18.19 -7.96 2.65
C ILE A 337 17.52 -9.31 2.88
N ILE A 338 16.39 -9.30 3.57
CA ILE A 338 15.54 -10.47 3.81
C ILE A 338 14.17 -10.17 3.22
N ASN A 339 13.61 -11.14 2.47
CA ASN A 339 12.25 -11.09 1.95
C ASN A 339 11.34 -12.01 2.78
N TYR A 340 10.18 -11.56 3.23
CA TYR A 340 9.23 -12.38 4.00
C TYR A 340 7.82 -12.27 3.42
N LYS A 341 6.96 -13.22 3.79
CA LYS A 341 5.56 -13.20 3.37
C LYS A 341 4.72 -12.41 4.37
N LYS A 342 3.98 -11.41 3.90
CA LYS A 342 3.00 -10.67 4.72
C LYS A 342 1.58 -11.03 4.30
N ASN A 343 0.72 -11.28 5.28
CA ASN A 343 -0.74 -11.36 5.07
C ASN A 343 -1.55 -10.92 6.31
N ARG A 344 -0.85 -10.42 7.34
CA ARG A 344 -1.38 -9.85 8.56
C ARG A 344 -0.60 -8.57 8.89
N PRO A 345 -1.18 -7.62 9.64
CA PRO A 345 -0.49 -6.41 10.07
C PRO A 345 0.80 -6.66 10.88
N TYR A 346 0.88 -7.76 11.63
CA TYR A 346 2.08 -8.15 12.40
C TYR A 346 3.10 -8.96 11.59
N GLY A 347 2.76 -9.44 10.39
CA GLY A 347 3.58 -10.37 9.61
C GLY A 347 2.74 -11.42 8.88
N CYS A 348 2.85 -12.69 9.29
CA CYS A 348 2.29 -13.82 8.55
C CYS A 348 1.45 -14.76 9.43
N CYS A 349 0.34 -15.26 8.89
CA CYS A 349 -0.46 -16.33 9.45
C CYS A 349 -0.93 -17.29 8.35
N ILE A 350 -0.60 -18.57 8.45
CA ILE A 350 -0.95 -19.61 7.48
C ILE A 350 -1.54 -20.79 8.22
N ASP A 351 -2.82 -21.03 8.00
CA ASP A 351 -3.51 -22.24 8.45
C ASP A 351 -3.37 -23.34 7.40
N ARG A 352 -2.83 -24.50 7.79
CA ARG A 352 -2.73 -25.69 6.94
C ARG A 352 -3.64 -26.82 7.42
N GLY A 353 -4.49 -26.57 8.42
CA GLY A 353 -5.32 -27.60 9.02
C GLY A 353 -4.57 -28.56 9.95
N SER A 354 -3.30 -28.28 10.27
CA SER A 354 -2.49 -29.15 11.16
C SER A 354 -2.90 -28.96 12.62
N LYS A 355 -2.65 -29.98 13.45
CA LYS A 355 -2.68 -29.81 14.92
C LYS A 355 -1.39 -29.19 15.47
N VAL A 356 -0.30 -29.17 14.69
CA VAL A 356 0.97 -28.52 15.06
C VAL A 356 1.03 -27.11 14.49
N THR A 357 1.48 -26.16 15.31
CA THR A 357 1.66 -24.76 14.94
C THR A 357 3.08 -24.30 15.28
N ILE A 358 3.83 -23.89 14.26
CA ILE A 358 5.16 -23.31 14.42
C ILE A 358 5.03 -21.79 14.54
N LEU A 359 5.67 -21.21 15.56
CA LEU A 359 5.65 -19.77 15.80
C LEU A 359 7.04 -19.14 15.64
N SER A 360 7.11 -18.00 14.95
CA SER A 360 8.24 -17.06 15.07
C SER A 360 7.76 -15.79 15.77
N THR A 361 8.29 -15.52 16.95
CA THR A 361 7.79 -14.45 17.82
C THR A 361 8.62 -13.17 17.75
N SER A 362 9.78 -13.25 17.10
CA SER A 362 10.84 -12.25 17.11
C SER A 362 11.47 -12.09 15.72
N GLY A 363 10.77 -12.38 14.62
CA GLY A 363 11.36 -12.38 13.27
C GLY A 363 12.01 -11.05 12.88
N TYR A 364 11.53 -9.94 13.46
CA TYR A 364 12.13 -8.61 13.29
C TYR A 364 13.45 -8.41 14.07
N THR A 365 13.64 -9.04 15.23
CA THR A 365 14.85 -8.83 16.05
C THR A 365 15.87 -9.95 15.91
N GLU A 366 15.38 -11.15 15.61
CA GLU A 366 16.17 -12.36 15.42
C GLU A 366 16.20 -12.68 13.92
N PRO A 367 17.27 -12.26 13.21
CA PRO A 367 17.31 -12.37 11.75
C PRO A 367 17.23 -13.83 11.33
N ILE A 368 16.50 -14.07 10.23
CA ILE A 368 16.33 -15.40 9.59
C ILE A 368 15.50 -16.39 10.43
N THR A 369 15.22 -16.15 11.71
CA THR A 369 14.37 -17.03 12.54
C THR A 369 12.99 -17.24 11.92
N GLY A 370 12.39 -16.17 11.39
CA GLY A 370 11.15 -16.24 10.61
C GLY A 370 11.22 -17.18 9.41
N TRP A 371 12.33 -17.12 8.65
CA TRP A 371 12.59 -18.00 7.50
C TRP A 371 12.80 -19.46 7.90
N PHE A 372 13.53 -19.70 9.00
CA PHE A 372 13.77 -21.04 9.52
C PHE A 372 12.44 -21.68 9.96
N ALA A 373 11.66 -20.96 10.77
CA ALA A 373 10.34 -21.37 11.21
C ALA A 373 9.35 -21.59 10.03
N TYR A 374 9.37 -20.71 9.02
CA TYR A 374 8.53 -20.83 7.83
C TYR A 374 8.78 -22.13 7.08
N HIS A 375 10.04 -22.49 6.86
CA HIS A 375 10.40 -23.70 6.12
C HIS A 375 10.10 -24.98 6.91
N ILE A 376 10.31 -24.99 8.23
CA ILE A 376 9.87 -26.11 9.09
C ILE A 376 8.37 -26.31 8.94
N ALA A 377 7.58 -25.23 9.11
CA ALA A 377 6.13 -25.31 9.00
C ALA A 377 5.67 -25.73 7.61
N LYS A 378 6.35 -25.26 6.57
CA LYS A 378 6.01 -25.55 5.18
C LYS A 378 6.31 -27.00 4.80
N LEU A 379 7.48 -27.54 5.19
CA LEU A 379 7.85 -28.92 4.89
C LEU A 379 7.12 -29.93 5.77
N GLY A 380 6.83 -29.58 7.03
CA GLY A 380 6.08 -30.43 7.96
C GLY A 380 4.56 -30.39 7.77
N GLY A 381 4.05 -29.52 6.89
CA GLY A 381 2.61 -29.33 6.69
C GLY A 381 1.89 -28.64 7.86
N PHE A 382 2.63 -27.98 8.75
CA PHE A 382 2.15 -27.37 9.99
C PHE A 382 1.54 -25.98 9.77
N ASN A 383 0.75 -25.50 10.74
CA ASN A 383 0.34 -24.09 10.74
C ASN A 383 1.55 -23.20 11.03
N PHE A 384 1.52 -21.95 10.56
CA PHE A 384 2.63 -21.00 10.74
C PHE A 384 2.11 -19.63 11.15
N VAL A 385 2.68 -19.07 12.20
CA VAL A 385 2.43 -17.68 12.59
C VAL A 385 3.77 -17.00 12.86
N ALA A 386 4.00 -15.82 12.28
CA ALA A 386 5.23 -15.08 12.46
C ALA A 386 5.00 -13.58 12.65
N LYS A 387 5.61 -13.04 13.70
CA LYS A 387 5.81 -11.60 13.87
C LYS A 387 7.05 -11.20 13.08
N GLU A 388 6.82 -10.55 11.94
CA GLU A 388 7.89 -10.05 11.07
C GLU A 388 7.96 -8.52 11.12
N ILE A 389 6.89 -7.83 11.50
CA ILE A 389 6.78 -6.37 11.45
C ILE A 389 6.92 -5.78 12.84
N GLU A 390 7.66 -4.67 12.92
CA GLU A 390 7.84 -3.87 14.13
C GLU A 390 7.32 -2.45 13.92
N THR A 391 6.61 -1.94 14.92
CA THR A 391 6.08 -0.56 14.93
C THR A 391 7.02 0.41 15.65
N ASP A 392 7.75 -0.06 16.66
CA ASP A 392 8.80 0.71 17.34
C ASP A 392 10.16 0.07 17.03
N VAL A 393 10.84 0.62 16.02
CA VAL A 393 12.13 0.09 15.55
C VAL A 393 13.25 0.31 16.58
N ASP A 394 13.14 1.36 17.39
CA ASP A 394 14.16 1.69 18.40
C ASP A 394 14.05 0.77 19.63
N ASN A 395 12.83 0.32 19.96
CA ASN A 395 12.57 -0.62 21.05
C ASN A 395 11.77 -1.83 20.55
N PRO A 396 12.40 -2.71 19.74
CA PRO A 396 11.66 -3.77 19.10
C PRO A 396 11.24 -4.83 20.13
N THR A 397 10.01 -5.32 19.98
CA THR A 397 9.35 -6.16 20.97
C THR A 397 9.25 -7.61 20.50
N SER A 398 9.55 -8.57 21.37
CA SER A 398 9.32 -9.99 21.09
C SER A 398 7.95 -10.41 21.60
N TYR A 399 7.16 -11.09 20.79
CA TYR A 399 5.88 -11.69 21.24
C TYR A 399 6.07 -13.03 21.95
N TYR A 400 7.31 -13.36 22.36
CA TYR A 400 7.59 -14.57 23.10
C TYR A 400 7.08 -14.50 24.53
N ASN A 401 7.30 -13.37 25.23
CA ASN A 401 6.81 -13.12 26.58
C ASN A 401 5.74 -12.02 26.55
N ILE A 402 4.53 -12.33 26.98
CA ILE A 402 3.36 -11.45 26.79
C ILE A 402 3.29 -10.33 27.84
N SER A 403 3.78 -10.58 29.06
CA SER A 403 3.74 -9.60 30.15
C SER A 403 4.48 -8.30 29.86
N ASP A 404 5.42 -8.34 28.92
CA ASP A 404 6.31 -7.22 28.62
C ASP A 404 5.68 -6.31 27.53
N ASN A 405 4.53 -6.70 26.95
CA ASN A 405 4.06 -6.18 25.66
C ASN A 405 2.56 -5.85 25.59
N ALA A 406 1.86 -5.69 26.71
CA ALA A 406 0.39 -5.49 26.74
C ALA A 406 -0.13 -4.32 25.90
N ASN A 407 0.71 -3.32 25.61
CA ASN A 407 0.38 -2.14 24.81
C ASN A 407 0.79 -2.24 23.33
N CYS A 408 1.35 -3.37 22.89
CA CYS A 408 1.84 -3.51 21.52
C CYS A 408 0.70 -3.59 20.49
N PRO A 409 0.76 -2.81 19.40
CA PRO A 409 -0.23 -2.88 18.33
C PRO A 409 -0.16 -4.26 17.66
N ASN A 410 -1.32 -4.85 17.36
CA ASN A 410 -1.48 -6.17 16.75
C ASN A 410 -1.18 -7.40 17.62
N LEU A 411 -0.73 -7.24 18.88
CA LEU A 411 -0.51 -8.38 19.78
C LEU A 411 -1.78 -9.22 19.97
N GLN A 412 -2.92 -8.57 20.19
CA GLN A 412 -4.20 -9.26 20.37
C GLN A 412 -4.60 -10.08 19.13
N LEU A 413 -4.42 -9.50 17.94
CA LEU A 413 -4.67 -10.20 16.67
C LEU A 413 -3.75 -11.41 16.49
N PHE A 414 -2.47 -11.30 16.84
CA PHE A 414 -1.51 -12.40 16.83
C PHE A 414 -1.93 -13.53 17.77
N LEU A 415 -2.36 -13.20 18.99
CA LEU A 415 -2.84 -14.18 19.97
C LEU A 415 -4.13 -14.86 19.53
N ASP A 416 -5.06 -14.13 18.93
CA ASP A 416 -6.33 -14.68 18.47
C ASP A 416 -6.16 -15.63 17.28
N ASP A 417 -5.26 -15.31 16.34
CA ASP A 417 -4.88 -16.22 15.25
C ASP A 417 -4.28 -17.54 15.81
N ILE A 418 -3.45 -17.47 16.87
CA ILE A 418 -2.90 -18.68 17.52
C ILE A 418 -3.98 -19.46 18.26
N ARG A 419 -4.87 -18.78 19.00
CA ARG A 419 -5.98 -19.41 19.74
C ARG A 419 -6.93 -20.17 18.81
N GLN A 420 -7.13 -19.65 17.60
CA GLN A 420 -7.87 -20.36 16.56
C GLN A 420 -7.27 -21.75 16.29
N PHE A 421 -5.94 -21.87 16.24
CA PHE A 421 -5.27 -23.16 16.01
C PHE A 421 -5.21 -24.03 17.26
N THR A 422 -5.01 -23.44 18.44
CA THR A 422 -4.96 -24.22 19.69
C THR A 422 -6.30 -24.77 20.14
N SER A 423 -7.42 -24.22 19.62
CA SER A 423 -8.77 -24.75 19.85
C SER A 423 -8.98 -26.18 19.33
N ARG A 424 -8.11 -26.67 18.43
CA ARG A 424 -8.14 -28.04 17.90
C ARG A 424 -7.73 -29.06 18.98
N PRO A 425 -8.29 -30.29 18.95
CA PRO A 425 -7.85 -31.35 19.84
C PRO A 425 -6.36 -31.67 19.62
N ASP A 426 -5.67 -32.00 20.70
CA ASP A 426 -4.26 -32.41 20.72
C ASP A 426 -3.30 -31.48 19.98
N SER A 427 -3.55 -30.17 20.09
CA SER A 427 -2.75 -29.14 19.45
C SER A 427 -1.37 -28.98 20.09
N TRP A 428 -0.37 -28.80 19.23
CA TRP A 428 1.02 -28.51 19.59
C TRP A 428 1.40 -27.09 19.17
N VAL A 429 2.02 -26.34 20.07
CA VAL A 429 2.57 -25.01 19.76
C VAL A 429 4.07 -25.02 19.98
N ILE A 430 4.83 -24.69 18.93
CA ILE A 430 6.29 -24.75 18.94
C ILE A 430 6.86 -23.38 18.55
N PRO A 431 7.14 -22.50 19.54
CA PRO A 431 7.89 -21.28 19.30
C PRO A 431 9.34 -21.60 18.94
N ILE A 432 9.84 -20.95 17.89
CA ILE A 432 11.24 -21.00 17.46
C ILE A 432 11.93 -19.71 17.87
N LEU A 433 13.10 -19.83 18.52
CA LEU A 433 13.89 -18.67 18.96
C LEU A 433 15.40 -18.91 18.79
N GLY A 434 16.13 -17.80 18.67
CA GLY A 434 17.59 -17.74 18.75
C GLY A 434 18.15 -18.26 20.07
N ALA A 435 19.19 -19.06 19.98
CA ALA A 435 20.12 -19.31 21.07
C ALA A 435 21.42 -18.55 20.80
N ILE A 436 21.66 -17.51 21.60
CA ILE A 436 22.96 -16.84 21.69
C ILE A 436 23.57 -17.29 23.02
N GLY A 437 24.72 -17.95 22.96
CA GLY A 437 25.38 -18.56 24.10
C GLY A 437 26.90 -18.47 24.02
N PRO A 438 27.62 -18.89 25.07
CA PRO A 438 29.08 -19.00 25.02
C PRO A 438 29.49 -20.10 24.04
N LYS A 439 30.60 -19.90 23.32
CA LYS A 439 31.17 -20.86 22.36
C LYS A 439 31.45 -22.24 22.95
N SER A 440 31.60 -22.34 24.27
CA SER A 440 31.85 -23.59 24.98
C SER A 440 30.61 -24.47 25.15
N ARG A 441 29.42 -24.03 24.71
CA ARG A 441 28.20 -24.83 24.86
C ARG A 441 28.22 -26.02 23.88
N PRO A 442 28.03 -27.26 24.38
CA PRO A 442 28.14 -28.45 23.53
C PRO A 442 26.92 -28.66 22.63
N THR A 443 25.75 -28.14 23.02
CA THR A 443 24.46 -28.36 22.35
C THR A 443 24.02 -27.15 21.53
N GLN A 444 23.48 -27.43 20.33
CA GLN A 444 23.01 -26.41 19.38
C GLN A 444 21.48 -26.31 19.33
N PHE A 445 20.76 -27.36 19.75
CA PHE A 445 19.30 -27.39 19.80
C PHE A 445 18.84 -27.57 21.25
N HIS A 446 17.99 -26.67 21.73
CA HIS A 446 17.50 -26.67 23.10
C HIS A 446 15.98 -26.77 23.12
N PHE A 447 15.48 -27.87 23.69
CA PHE A 447 14.05 -28.10 23.86
C PHE A 447 13.62 -27.62 25.24
N CYS A 448 12.87 -26.52 25.27
CA CYS A 448 12.54 -25.80 26.51
C CYS A 448 11.03 -25.86 26.79
N TYR A 449 10.64 -26.53 27.86
CA TYR A 449 9.25 -26.71 28.27
C TYR A 449 9.00 -26.53 29.78
N ASN A 450 10.05 -26.44 30.62
CA ASN A 450 9.93 -26.17 32.07
C ASN A 450 10.40 -24.77 32.49
N SER A 451 9.90 -24.33 33.65
CA SER A 451 10.18 -23.01 34.22
C SER A 451 11.57 -22.88 34.85
N LYS A 452 12.22 -24.01 35.15
CA LYS A 452 13.55 -24.06 35.76
C LYS A 452 14.60 -24.57 34.78
N LYS A 453 15.75 -23.90 34.76
CA LYS A 453 16.94 -24.32 34.00
C LYS A 453 17.57 -25.55 34.66
N GLY A 454 17.98 -26.52 33.86
CA GLY A 454 18.53 -27.82 34.28
C GLY A 454 17.48 -28.85 34.69
N ASP A 455 16.19 -28.50 34.66
CA ASP A 455 15.10 -29.40 35.03
C ASP A 455 14.45 -30.00 33.78
N SER A 456 14.74 -31.27 33.52
CA SER A 456 14.14 -32.05 32.43
C SER A 456 12.99 -32.96 32.89
N SER A 457 12.54 -32.85 34.15
CA SER A 457 11.41 -33.64 34.66
C SER A 457 10.10 -33.17 34.03
N TYR A 458 9.03 -33.96 34.18
CA TYR A 458 7.67 -33.54 33.78
C TYR A 458 6.81 -33.14 34.98
N ASP A 459 7.41 -33.09 36.16
CA ASP A 459 6.70 -32.88 37.43
C ASP A 459 6.41 -31.40 37.71
N ASP A 460 7.05 -30.47 36.98
CA ASP A 460 6.78 -29.04 37.07
C ASP A 460 5.33 -28.75 36.64
N PRO A 461 4.47 -28.20 37.53
CA PRO A 461 3.11 -27.82 37.15
C PRO A 461 3.05 -26.82 35.98
N ALA A 462 4.08 -25.99 35.84
CA ALA A 462 4.25 -25.02 34.77
C ALA A 462 4.80 -25.65 33.47
N SER A 463 5.11 -26.94 33.45
CA SER A 463 5.52 -27.66 32.24
C SER A 463 4.47 -27.55 31.15
N LEU A 464 4.91 -27.17 29.95
CA LEU A 464 4.04 -27.04 28.78
C LEU A 464 3.83 -28.35 28.01
N VAL A 465 4.63 -29.38 28.31
CA VAL A 465 4.46 -30.70 27.70
C VAL A 465 3.55 -31.52 28.61
N LYS A 466 2.35 -31.83 28.14
CA LYS A 466 1.40 -32.71 28.87
C LYS A 466 1.42 -34.13 28.32
N ASP A 467 1.60 -34.30 27.02
CA ASP A 467 1.87 -35.58 26.36
C ASP A 467 3.39 -35.83 26.28
N TYR A 468 3.96 -36.24 27.41
CA TYR A 468 5.40 -36.53 27.51
C TYR A 468 5.81 -37.77 26.70
N THR A 469 4.91 -38.71 26.46
CA THR A 469 5.20 -39.92 25.65
C THR A 469 5.47 -39.53 24.19
N ALA A 470 4.57 -38.73 23.60
CA ALA A 470 4.77 -38.23 22.24
C ALA A 470 6.01 -37.31 22.16
N PHE A 471 6.22 -36.46 23.18
CA PHE A 471 7.39 -35.58 23.23
C PHE A 471 8.72 -36.36 23.31
N ASP A 472 8.86 -37.37 24.17
CA ASP A 472 10.10 -38.14 24.28
C ASP A 472 10.38 -38.97 23.02
N ALA A 473 9.34 -39.52 22.39
CA ALA A 473 9.46 -40.21 21.10
C ALA A 473 9.96 -39.26 20.00
N MET A 474 9.38 -38.05 19.95
CA MET A 474 9.82 -36.97 19.05
C MET A 474 11.26 -36.56 19.34
N TYR A 475 11.59 -36.24 20.60
CA TYR A 475 12.91 -35.78 21.02
C TYR A 475 14.00 -36.80 20.70
N LYS A 476 13.76 -38.09 20.99
CA LYS A 476 14.71 -39.17 20.68
C LYS A 476 14.97 -39.28 19.18
N THR A 477 13.92 -39.25 18.37
CA THR A 477 14.00 -39.37 16.91
C THR A 477 14.75 -38.17 16.32
N VAL A 478 14.35 -36.95 16.70
CA VAL A 478 14.98 -35.71 16.23
C VAL A 478 16.44 -35.63 16.66
N THR A 479 16.75 -35.94 17.93
CA THR A 479 18.12 -35.83 18.46
C THR A 479 19.06 -36.84 17.81
N SER A 480 18.61 -38.09 17.61
CA SER A 480 19.41 -39.10 16.88
C SER A 480 19.69 -38.62 15.46
N ASP A 481 18.67 -38.17 14.74
CA ASP A 481 18.82 -37.76 13.34
C ASP A 481 19.70 -36.51 13.19
N LEU A 482 19.58 -35.55 14.11
CA LEU A 482 20.43 -34.35 14.17
C LEU A 482 21.90 -34.70 14.42
N LEU A 483 22.15 -35.65 15.32
CA LEU A 483 23.50 -36.10 15.62
C LEU A 483 24.09 -36.91 14.46
N ASP A 484 23.36 -37.92 13.99
CA ASP A 484 23.84 -38.89 12.99
C ASP A 484 24.07 -38.25 11.61
N LYS A 485 23.16 -37.34 11.18
CA LYS A 485 23.26 -36.71 9.85
C LYS A 485 24.07 -35.42 9.86
N PHE A 486 24.05 -34.65 10.95
CA PHE A 486 24.58 -33.29 10.95
C PHE A 486 25.64 -33.01 12.02
N GLY A 487 25.81 -33.91 13.00
CA GLY A 487 26.73 -33.75 14.12
C GLY A 487 26.23 -32.76 15.17
N TYR A 488 24.92 -32.49 15.22
CA TYR A 488 24.34 -31.53 16.16
C TYR A 488 23.84 -32.21 17.43
N HIS A 489 24.20 -31.64 18.57
CA HIS A 489 23.75 -32.11 19.87
C HIS A 489 22.53 -31.31 20.35
N SER A 490 21.67 -31.99 21.10
CA SER A 490 20.46 -31.41 21.67
C SER A 490 20.39 -31.63 23.19
N ASP A 491 19.69 -30.75 23.89
CA ASP A 491 19.33 -30.94 25.30
C ASP A 491 17.86 -30.62 25.60
N LYS A 492 17.42 -31.06 26.78
CA LYS A 492 16.13 -30.72 27.39
C LYS A 492 16.35 -29.77 28.56
N ASN A 493 15.89 -28.52 28.42
CA ASN A 493 15.88 -27.52 29.49
C ASN A 493 17.24 -27.23 30.16
N GLU A 494 18.38 -27.66 29.62
CA GLU A 494 19.67 -27.58 30.32
C GLU A 494 20.15 -26.13 30.41
N TRP A 495 20.01 -25.38 29.31
CA TRP A 495 20.56 -24.03 29.19
C TRP A 495 19.53 -22.91 29.32
N TYR A 496 18.27 -23.22 29.02
CA TYR A 496 17.17 -22.26 28.93
C TYR A 496 15.93 -22.79 29.64
N ALA A 497 15.12 -21.86 30.13
CA ALA A 497 13.83 -22.12 30.75
C ALA A 497 12.75 -21.27 30.08
N ILE A 498 11.49 -21.64 30.32
CA ILE A 498 10.33 -20.87 29.85
C ILE A 498 9.78 -19.97 30.97
N ASN A 499 9.29 -18.78 30.61
CA ASN A 499 8.59 -17.92 31.56
C ASN A 499 7.12 -18.34 31.67
N LYS A 500 6.47 -18.15 32.82
CA LYS A 500 5.02 -18.37 32.99
C LYS A 500 4.16 -17.58 32.00
N ASN A 501 4.66 -16.44 31.52
CA ASN A 501 3.96 -15.56 30.57
C ASN A 501 4.39 -15.79 29.12
N ASN A 502 5.03 -16.92 28.81
CA ASN A 502 5.37 -17.23 27.42
C ASN A 502 4.11 -17.37 26.56
N VAL A 503 4.23 -17.10 25.26
CA VAL A 503 3.10 -17.09 24.33
C VAL A 503 2.28 -18.39 24.36
N ALA A 504 2.93 -19.54 24.44
CA ALA A 504 2.26 -20.83 24.39
C ALA A 504 1.45 -21.10 25.68
N ALA A 505 1.99 -20.71 26.85
CA ALA A 505 1.24 -20.71 28.10
C ALA A 505 0.04 -19.75 28.05
N PHE A 506 0.26 -18.53 27.53
CA PHE A 506 -0.75 -17.47 27.52
C PHE A 506 -1.97 -17.78 26.63
N VAL A 507 -1.76 -18.46 25.51
CA VAL A 507 -2.85 -18.91 24.63
C VAL A 507 -3.51 -20.21 25.11
N GLY A 508 -3.04 -20.79 26.22
CA GLY A 508 -3.56 -22.04 26.76
C GLY A 508 -3.31 -23.24 25.85
N ALA A 509 -2.13 -23.33 25.22
CA ALA A 509 -1.77 -24.49 24.40
C ALA A 509 -1.80 -25.78 25.23
N LYS A 510 -2.37 -26.85 24.66
CA LYS A 510 -2.44 -28.17 25.34
C LYS A 510 -1.07 -28.80 25.50
N ASN A 511 -0.30 -28.81 24.41
CA ASN A 511 1.09 -29.24 24.39
C ASN A 511 1.94 -28.15 23.75
N ALA A 512 3.07 -27.82 24.36
CA ALA A 512 4.00 -26.88 23.77
C ALA A 512 5.42 -27.10 24.28
N PHE A 513 6.38 -26.70 23.46
CA PHE A 513 7.77 -26.53 23.86
C PHE A 513 8.40 -25.47 22.96
N THR A 514 9.35 -24.71 23.50
CA THR A 514 10.14 -23.77 22.71
C THR A 514 11.37 -24.48 22.17
N LEU A 515 11.58 -24.43 20.86
CA LEU A 515 12.81 -24.88 20.24
C LEU A 515 13.75 -23.68 20.07
N ARG A 516 14.82 -23.63 20.87
CA ARG A 516 15.88 -22.65 20.66
C ARG A 516 17.00 -23.28 19.86
N VAL A 517 17.43 -22.65 18.77
CA VAL A 517 18.53 -23.15 17.95
C VAL A 517 19.63 -22.10 17.89
N GLU A 518 20.88 -22.56 17.93
CA GLU A 518 22.03 -21.69 17.78
C GLU A 518 21.95 -20.94 16.44
N CYS A 519 22.16 -19.61 16.48
CA CYS A 519 22.08 -18.75 15.30
C CYS A 519 22.96 -19.23 14.14
N PHE A 520 24.12 -19.84 14.45
CA PHE A 520 25.03 -20.40 13.46
C PHE A 520 24.34 -21.39 12.51
N VAL A 521 23.45 -22.25 13.02
CA VAL A 521 22.79 -23.32 12.26
C VAL A 521 21.96 -22.76 11.11
N TRP A 522 21.18 -21.70 11.33
CA TRP A 522 20.33 -21.14 10.27
C TRP A 522 20.97 -19.99 9.50
N MET A 523 22.02 -19.36 10.02
CA MET A 523 22.71 -18.25 9.34
C MET A 523 23.83 -18.73 8.41
N TYR A 524 24.64 -19.69 8.86
CA TYR A 524 25.94 -20.02 8.25
C TYR A 524 26.09 -21.48 7.83
N ASP A 525 25.35 -22.44 8.41
CA ASP A 525 25.39 -23.80 7.87
C ASP A 525 24.79 -23.81 6.45
N ASN A 526 25.53 -24.39 5.50
CA ASN A 526 25.09 -24.61 4.13
C ASN A 526 24.09 -25.76 4.04
N ARG A 527 24.11 -26.69 5.01
CA ARG A 527 23.17 -27.81 5.13
C ARG A 527 21.84 -27.41 5.75
N PHE A 528 21.61 -26.11 6.03
CA PHE A 528 20.45 -25.63 6.79
C PHE A 528 19.11 -26.20 6.28
N MET A 529 18.96 -26.33 4.96
CA MET A 529 17.72 -26.79 4.37
C MET A 529 17.52 -28.30 4.55
N ALA A 530 18.60 -29.08 4.54
CA ALA A 530 18.55 -30.49 4.89
C ALA A 530 18.24 -30.69 6.38
N VAL A 531 18.81 -29.85 7.26
CA VAL A 531 18.51 -29.84 8.70
C VAL A 531 17.04 -29.55 8.94
N ILE A 532 16.49 -28.49 8.34
CA ILE A 532 15.06 -28.14 8.44
C ILE A 532 14.19 -29.26 7.89
N LYS A 533 14.55 -29.87 6.76
CA LYS A 533 13.79 -30.97 6.16
C LYS A 533 13.71 -32.16 7.11
N SER A 534 14.86 -32.62 7.62
CA SER A 534 14.95 -33.69 8.62
C SER A 534 14.12 -33.36 9.87
N LEU A 535 14.27 -32.14 10.42
CA LEU A 535 13.51 -31.69 11.58
C LEU A 535 12.00 -31.70 11.32
N ALA A 536 11.56 -31.19 10.17
CA ALA A 536 10.15 -31.12 9.81
C ALA A 536 9.54 -32.52 9.58
N GLU A 537 10.25 -33.42 8.90
CA GLU A 537 9.83 -34.81 8.68
C GLU A 537 9.72 -35.58 10.00
N ASN A 538 10.71 -35.45 10.89
CA ASN A 538 10.71 -36.11 12.20
C ASN A 538 9.62 -35.55 13.14
N LEU A 539 9.41 -34.24 13.14
CA LEU A 539 8.29 -33.63 13.88
C LEU A 539 6.95 -34.14 13.35
N HIS A 540 6.80 -34.27 12.03
CA HIS A 540 5.56 -34.70 11.43
C HIS A 540 5.27 -36.17 11.73
N SER A 541 6.26 -37.05 11.53
CA SER A 541 6.12 -38.49 11.75
C SER A 541 5.86 -38.88 13.21
N THR A 542 6.15 -37.99 14.16
CA THR A 542 5.97 -38.25 15.59
C THR A 542 4.77 -37.53 16.17
N LEU A 543 4.55 -36.26 15.80
CA LEU A 543 3.46 -35.48 16.34
C LEU A 543 2.17 -35.62 15.54
N GLU A 544 2.20 -35.79 14.21
CA GLU A 544 1.02 -35.87 13.34
C GLU A 544 1.09 -37.04 12.33
N PRO A 545 1.40 -38.29 12.77
CA PRO A 545 1.62 -39.43 11.87
C PRO A 545 0.38 -39.85 11.06
N GLU A 546 -0.82 -39.49 11.52
CA GLU A 546 -2.08 -39.82 10.86
C GLU A 546 -2.32 -39.05 9.56
N ARG A 547 -1.60 -37.96 9.34
CA ARG A 547 -1.72 -37.11 8.16
C ARG A 547 -0.62 -37.47 7.16
N GLU A 548 -0.95 -37.52 5.88
CA GLU A 548 0.06 -37.72 4.85
C GLU A 548 0.94 -36.47 4.68
N LEU A 549 2.26 -36.65 4.76
CA LEU A 549 3.22 -35.59 4.51
C LEU A 549 3.47 -35.41 3.01
N ILE A 550 2.99 -34.28 2.48
CA ILE A 550 3.19 -33.94 1.07
C ILE A 550 4.24 -32.83 0.97
N THR A 551 5.35 -33.12 0.29
CA THR A 551 6.34 -32.08 -0.03
C THR A 551 5.69 -31.05 -0.97
N PRO A 552 5.75 -29.74 -0.67
CA PRO A 552 5.13 -28.71 -1.48
C PRO A 552 5.57 -28.77 -2.95
N PRO A 553 4.65 -28.79 -3.93
CA PRO A 553 4.98 -28.94 -5.35
C PRO A 553 6.00 -27.90 -5.87
N GLU A 554 5.91 -26.67 -5.37
CA GLU A 554 6.83 -25.58 -5.73
C GLU A 554 8.27 -25.77 -5.23
N MET A 555 8.50 -26.68 -4.28
CA MET A 555 9.84 -27.06 -3.82
C MET A 555 10.39 -28.27 -4.59
N ILE A 556 9.54 -29.02 -5.28
CA ILE A 556 9.96 -30.15 -6.14
C ILE A 556 10.29 -29.65 -7.55
N LYS A 557 9.45 -28.76 -8.09
CA LYS A 557 9.64 -28.14 -9.40
C LYS A 557 9.60 -26.62 -9.25
N ARG A 558 10.50 -25.93 -9.95
CA ARG A 558 10.52 -24.47 -9.99
C ARG A 558 9.14 -23.92 -10.39
N PRO A 559 8.51 -23.07 -9.56
CA PRO A 559 7.26 -22.44 -9.92
C PRO A 559 7.48 -21.42 -11.06
N GLU A 560 6.72 -21.54 -12.14
CA GLU A 560 6.74 -20.56 -13.25
C GLU A 560 5.91 -19.32 -12.86
N GLY A 561 6.53 -18.14 -12.93
CA GLY A 561 5.83 -16.85 -12.77
C GLY A 561 5.32 -16.52 -11.35
N LYS A 562 5.74 -17.25 -10.30
CA LYS A 562 5.35 -17.00 -8.91
C LYS A 562 6.58 -16.86 -8.01
N ASP A 563 7.27 -15.73 -8.08
CA ASP A 563 8.34 -15.45 -7.13
C ASP A 563 7.75 -15.15 -5.74
N PHE A 564 8.47 -15.55 -4.69
CA PHE A 564 8.03 -15.40 -3.31
C PHE A 564 7.93 -13.92 -2.90
N GLY A 565 6.82 -13.53 -2.28
CA GLY A 565 6.58 -12.13 -1.88
C GLY A 565 6.15 -11.19 -3.02
N MET A 566 6.09 -11.66 -4.28
CA MET A 566 5.57 -10.83 -5.39
C MET A 566 4.06 -10.65 -5.36
N GLN A 567 3.31 -11.38 -4.53
CA GLN A 567 1.83 -11.45 -4.58
C GLN A 567 1.16 -10.08 -4.46
N ASP A 568 1.78 -9.13 -3.75
CA ASP A 568 1.32 -7.75 -3.58
C ASP A 568 1.94 -6.76 -4.58
N TYR A 569 2.88 -7.21 -5.40
CA TYR A 569 3.64 -6.40 -6.38
C TYR A 569 3.48 -6.89 -7.84
N VAL A 570 2.63 -7.91 -8.06
CA VAL A 570 2.14 -8.30 -9.40
C VAL A 570 1.15 -7.23 -9.87
N ASP A 571 1.45 -6.66 -11.04
CA ASP A 571 0.66 -5.62 -11.74
C ASP A 571 -0.83 -5.96 -11.91
#